data_AF-A0AAE9IGM0-F1
#
_entry.id   AF-A0AAE9IGM0-F1
#
_cell.length_a   1.000
_cell.length_b   1.000
_cell.length_c   1.000
_cell.angle_alpha   90.00
_cell.angle_beta   90.00
_cell.angle_gamma   90.00
#
_symmetry.space_group_name_H-M   'P 1'
#
loop_
_entity.id
_entity.type
_entity.pdbx_description
1 polymer ?
#
loop_
_entity_poly.entity_id
_entity_poly.type
_entity_poly.pdbx_seq_one_letter_code
_entity_poly.pdbx_strand_id
1 'polypeptide(L)' 'MFIAHGESDSLVSIQQSLRLRDALNHARVENIFMSNSKAPHGGQGEDVNNAAITWVTKKLLNK' A
#
# COMPACT_ATOMS: atom_id res chain seq x y z
N MET A 1 4.66 2.26 -7.47
CA MET A 1 4.19 2.87 -6.21
C MET A 1 3.82 1.77 -5.22
N PHE A 2 4.14 1.90 -3.94
CA PHE A 2 3.65 1.00 -2.89
C PHE A 2 2.49 1.66 -2.15
N ILE A 3 1.37 0.97 -2.00
CA ILE A 3 0.15 1.44 -1.34
C ILE A 3 -0.17 0.46 -0.21
N ALA A 4 -0.14 0.95 1.02
CA ALA A 4 -0.60 0.22 2.20
C ALA A 4 -1.89 0.86 2.73
N HIS A 5 -2.88 0.05 3.08
CA HIS A 5 -4.10 0.54 3.72
C HIS A 5 -4.71 -0.53 4.63
N GLY A 6 -5.11 -0.17 5.85
CA GLY A 6 -5.73 -1.11 6.78
C GLY A 6 -7.23 -1.22 6.53
N GLU A 7 -7.79 -2.43 6.38
CA GLU A 7 -9.23 -2.55 6.09
C GLU A 7 -10.12 -2.10 7.26
N SER A 8 -9.56 -2.05 8.47
CA SER A 8 -10.22 -1.55 9.68
C SER A 8 -9.91 -0.06 9.96
N ASP A 9 -9.37 0.68 8.99
CA ASP A 9 -9.19 2.14 9.12
C ASP A 9 -10.56 2.84 9.15
N SER A 10 -10.90 3.40 10.31
CA SER A 10 -12.13 4.14 10.54
C SER A 10 -12.01 5.64 10.26
N LEU A 11 -10.79 6.15 10.04
CA LEU A 11 -10.52 7.56 9.78
C LEU A 11 -10.48 7.85 8.28
N VAL A 12 -9.87 6.96 7.50
CA VAL A 12 -9.77 7.07 6.03
C VAL A 12 -10.32 5.79 5.42
N SER A 13 -11.30 5.92 4.53
CA SER A 13 -11.88 4.75 3.85
C SER A 13 -10.86 4.10 2.90
N ILE A 14 -10.77 2.76 2.93
CA ILE A 14 -9.96 1.96 2.00
C ILE A 14 -10.28 2.22 0.52
N GLN A 15 -11.49 2.69 0.22
CA GLN A 15 -11.89 3.09 -1.14
C GLN A 15 -10.96 4.15 -1.74
N GLN A 16 -10.34 4.98 -0.90
CA GLN A 16 -9.36 5.99 -1.29
C GLN A 16 -8.11 5.38 -1.92
N SER A 17 -7.60 4.30 -1.33
CA SER A 17 -6.43 3.60 -1.84
C SER A 17 -6.79 2.67 -3.00
N LEU A 18 -7.98 2.06 -2.99
CA LEU A 18 -8.46 1.24 -4.11
C LEU A 18 -8.62 2.06 -5.39
N ARG A 19 -9.23 3.26 -5.33
CA ARG A 19 -9.35 4.12 -6.51
C ARG A 19 -7.99 4.58 -7.07
N LEU A 20 -7.00 4.80 -6.21
CA LEU A 20 -5.64 5.13 -6.63
C LEU A 20 -4.98 3.94 -7.34
N ARG A 21 -5.06 2.73 -6.74
CA ARG A 21 -4.57 1.49 -7.35
C ARG A 21 -5.19 1.29 -8.73
N ASP A 22 -6.49 1.46 -8.85
CA ASP A 22 -7.21 1.21 -10.10
C ASP A 22 -6.82 2.23 -11.18
N ALA A 23 -6.64 3.50 -10.82
CA ALA A 23 -6.11 4.52 -11.74
C ALA A 23 -4.68 4.21 -12.21
N LEU A 24 -3.80 3.75 -11.31
CA LEU A 24 -2.44 3.34 -11.67
C LEU A 24 -2.44 2.11 -12.58
N ASN A 25 -3.29 1.12 -12.28
CA ASN A 25 -3.48 -0.07 -13.12
C ASN A 25 -3.96 0.30 -14.52
N HIS A 26 -4.95 1.20 -14.62
CA HIS A 26 -5.46 1.68 -15.90
C HIS A 26 -4.39 2.39 -16.72
N ALA A 27 -3.53 3.18 -16.07
CA ALA A 27 -2.39 3.85 -16.69
C ALA A 27 -1.18 2.93 -16.94
N ARG A 28 -1.27 1.63 -16.62
CA ARG A 28 -0.16 0.65 -16.70
C ARG A 28 1.08 1.07 -15.89
N VAL A 29 0.86 1.79 -14.79
CA VAL A 29 1.92 2.18 -13.86
C VAL A 29 2.12 1.08 -12.84
N GLU A 30 3.36 0.59 -12.73
CA GLU A 30 3.72 -0.45 -11.78
C GLU A 30 3.39 -0.01 -10.35
N ASN A 31 2.59 -0.81 -9.66
CA ASN A 31 2.21 -0.57 -8.27
C ASN A 31 1.97 -1.88 -7.52
N ILE A 32 2.06 -1.79 -6.20
CA ILE A 32 1.71 -2.84 -5.25
C ILE A 32 0.68 -2.25 -4.31
N PHE A 33 -0.44 -2.94 -4.14
CA PHE A 33 -1.42 -2.67 -3.09
C PHE A 33 -1.37 -3.81 -2.07
N MET A 34 -1.15 -3.46 -0.80
CA MET A 34 -1.11 -4.40 0.30
C MET A 34 -2.04 -3.92 1.40
N SER A 35 -2.79 -4.84 1.99
CA SER A 35 -3.76 -4.53 3.03
C SER A 35 -3.71 -5.57 4.13
N ASN A 36 -3.94 -5.11 5.37
CA ASN A 36 -4.12 -5.96 6.54
C ASN A 36 -5.56 -5.76 7.03
N SER A 37 -6.33 -6.86 7.06
CA SER A 37 -7.77 -6.82 7.36
C SER A 37 -8.10 -6.29 8.75
N LYS A 38 -7.16 -6.41 9.70
CA LYS A 38 -7.34 -5.99 11.10
C LYS A 38 -6.62 -4.68 11.43
N ALA A 39 -5.87 -4.11 10.49
CA ALA A 39 -5.05 -2.92 10.74
C ALA A 39 -5.93 -1.66 10.87
N PRO A 40 -5.79 -0.87 11.96
CA PRO A 40 -6.41 0.44 12.08
C PRO A 40 -5.59 1.53 11.36
N HIS A 41 -6.05 2.77 11.46
CA HIS A 41 -5.27 3.93 11.03
C HIS A 41 -3.90 3.96 11.74
N GLY A 42 -2.83 4.25 10.99
CA GLY A 42 -1.47 4.41 11.51
C GLY A 42 -0.73 3.10 11.87
N GLY A 43 -1.39 1.94 11.86
CA GLY A 43 -0.78 0.66 12.26
C GLY A 43 -1.05 -0.48 11.27
N GLN A 44 -0.14 -0.71 10.31
CA GLN A 44 -0.31 -1.74 9.28
C GLN A 44 0.22 -3.13 9.67
N GLY A 45 1.08 -3.19 10.70
CA GLY A 45 1.79 -4.41 11.10
C GLY A 45 3.17 -4.53 10.45
N GLU A 46 4.01 -5.39 11.05
CA GLU A 46 5.41 -5.53 10.69
C GLU A 46 5.63 -6.02 9.26
N ASP A 47 4.83 -7.00 8.80
CA ASP A 47 4.96 -7.55 7.44
C ASP A 47 4.74 -6.49 6.36
N VAL A 48 3.70 -5.66 6.49
CA VAL A 48 3.40 -4.58 5.54
C VAL A 48 4.49 -3.52 5.56
N ASN A 49 4.98 -3.18 6.75
CA ASN A 49 6.07 -2.21 6.92
C ASN A 49 7.37 -2.72 6.28
N ASN A 50 7.75 -3.98 6.53
CA ASN A 50 8.94 -4.60 5.96
C ASN A 50 8.82 -4.75 4.43
N ALA A 51 7.63 -5.05 3.91
CA ALA A 51 7.38 -5.07 2.47
C ALA A 51 7.55 -3.67 1.84
N ALA A 52 7.03 -2.62 2.49
CA ALA A 52 7.17 -1.24 2.02
C ALA A 52 8.64 -0.79 2.00
N ILE A 53 9.38 -1.06 3.08
CA ILE A 53 10.83 -0.78 3.18
C ILE A 53 11.59 -1.52 2.08
N THR A 54 11.35 -2.83 1.93
CA THR A 54 12.00 -3.65 0.90
C THR A 54 11.71 -3.12 -0.50
N TRP A 55 10.46 -2.75 -0.78
CA TRP A 55 10.05 -2.23 -2.09
C TRP A 55 10.77 -0.92 -2.42
N VAL A 56 10.77 0.05 -1.50
CA VAL A 56 11.39 1.35 -1.76
C VAL A 56 12.91 1.23 -1.86
N THR A 57 13.55 0.41 -1.01
CA THR A 57 15.00 0.19 -1.07
C THR A 57 15.41 -0.47 -2.40
N LYS A 58 14.66 -1.45 -2.91
CA LYS A 58 14.94 -2.05 -4.23
C LYS A 58 14.82 -1.03 -5.37
N LYS A 59 13.74 -0.24 -5.38
CA LYS A 59 13.52 0.82 -6.38
C LYS A 59 14.64 1.85 -6.37
N LEU A 60 15.09 2.30 -5.20
CA LEU A 60 16.15 3.30 -5.07
C LEU A 60 17.53 2.76 -5.47
N LEU A 61 17.76 1.45 -5.33
CA LEU A 61 19.02 0.81 -5.69
C LEU A 61 19.09 0.37 -7.16
N ASN A 62 18.04 0.61 -7.97
CA ASN A 62 17.88 0.04 -9.32
C ASN A 62 18.08 -1.49 -9.34
N LYS A 63 17.59 -2.18 -8.31
CA LYS A 63 17.65 -3.64 -8.17
C LYS A 63 16.27 -4.28 -8.35
#